data_AF-A0A484ZMQ4-F1
#
_entry.id   AF-A0A484ZMQ4-F1
#
_cell.length_a   1.000
_cell.length_b   1.000
_cell.length_c   1.000
_cell.angle_alpha   90.00
_cell.angle_beta   90.00
_cell.angle_gamma   90.00
#
_symmetry.space_group_name_H-M   'P 1'
#
loop_
_entity.id
_entity.type
_entity.pdbx_description
1 polymer ?
#
loop_
_entity_poly.entity_id
_entity_poly.type
_entity_poly.pdbx_seq_one_letter_code
_entity_poly.pdbx_strand_id
1 'polypeptide(L)'
;MPSFKLEHLTKANGVEHLQAHDAMSDVYATIAMAKLVKQAQPKLFDYLYQLRNKRKVAALIDIPEMTPLVHVSGMFGALRGNTSWVAPLAWHPDNNNAVIMCDLAGDMTPLLELDADTLRQHLYTRRDDLPDGASPVPLKLVHTNKCPVLAPAKTLLKENAERLGIDRERCLANLQLLRQRPDIREKVVAIFANAAPFTPPTDVDGRLYDGFFSDADRAAMKIIQQTRPENLPALSLTFNDNRLETLLFRFRARNYPSTLDDSEQRRWLAHRQEKLSPERIQQYVLKIEQLAEINREDAEKLALLKQLFKYAEELVG
;
A
#
# COMPACT_ATOMS: atom_id res chain seq x y z
N MET A 1 -16.80 -16.92 2.45
CA MET A 1 -16.49 -15.48 2.28
C MET A 1 -16.21 -15.19 0.82
N PRO A 2 -16.55 -14.00 0.29
CA PRO A 2 -16.22 -13.65 -1.09
C PRO A 2 -14.70 -13.66 -1.32
N SER A 3 -14.27 -14.15 -2.48
CA SER A 3 -12.87 -14.13 -2.90
C SER A 3 -12.71 -13.22 -4.11
N PHE A 4 -11.68 -12.37 -4.06
CA PHE A 4 -11.35 -11.42 -5.15
C PHE A 4 -10.00 -11.74 -5.80
N LYS A 5 -9.48 -12.96 -5.59
CA LYS A 5 -8.30 -13.43 -6.30
C LYS A 5 -8.63 -13.59 -7.79
N LEU A 6 -7.72 -13.17 -8.67
CA LEU A 6 -7.99 -13.10 -10.11
C LEU A 6 -8.33 -14.48 -10.68
N GLU A 7 -7.59 -15.51 -10.29
CA GLU A 7 -7.80 -16.90 -10.70
C GLU A 7 -9.16 -17.46 -10.26
N HIS A 8 -9.68 -17.04 -9.11
CA HIS A 8 -11.01 -17.43 -8.66
C HIS A 8 -12.10 -16.69 -9.45
N LEU A 9 -11.90 -15.40 -9.73
CA LEU A 9 -12.85 -14.59 -10.49
C LEU A 9 -12.97 -15.06 -11.93
N THR A 10 -11.85 -15.32 -12.62
CA THR A 10 -11.88 -15.80 -14.01
C THR A 10 -12.55 -17.16 -14.11
N LYS A 11 -12.18 -18.10 -13.24
CA LYS A 11 -12.77 -19.45 -13.18
C LYS A 11 -14.28 -19.39 -12.95
N ALA A 12 -14.75 -18.55 -12.03
CA ALA A 12 -16.17 -18.40 -11.72
C ALA A 12 -17.00 -17.79 -12.86
N ASN A 13 -16.37 -17.09 -13.81
CA ASN A 13 -17.04 -16.38 -14.91
C ASN A 13 -16.73 -16.97 -16.30
N GLY A 14 -16.14 -18.17 -16.36
CA GLY A 14 -15.82 -18.83 -17.64
C GLY A 14 -14.77 -18.09 -18.47
N VAL A 15 -13.94 -17.27 -17.84
CA VAL A 15 -12.81 -16.60 -18.50
C VAL A 15 -11.62 -17.55 -18.46
N GLU A 16 -11.05 -17.83 -19.64
CA GLU A 16 -9.86 -18.66 -19.77
C GLU A 16 -8.68 -18.03 -19.01
N HIS A 17 -8.05 -18.81 -18.15
CA HIS A 17 -6.90 -18.41 -17.34
C HIS A 17 -5.92 -19.59 -17.34
N LEU A 18 -5.17 -19.71 -18.44
CA LEU A 18 -4.35 -20.89 -18.77
C LEU A 18 -3.32 -21.20 -17.69
N GLN A 19 -2.48 -20.22 -17.34
CA GLN A 19 -1.45 -20.33 -16.31
C GLN A 19 -1.59 -19.14 -15.37
N ALA A 20 -2.28 -19.35 -14.24
CA ALA A 20 -2.24 -18.38 -13.15
C ALA A 20 -0.79 -18.12 -12.75
N HIS A 21 -0.43 -16.86 -12.57
CA HIS A 21 0.93 -16.40 -12.24
C HIS A 21 1.93 -16.39 -13.41
N ASP A 22 1.51 -16.63 -14.65
CA ASP A 22 2.23 -16.11 -15.83
C ASP A 22 1.86 -14.63 -16.04
N ALA A 23 2.88 -13.79 -16.26
CA ALA A 23 2.69 -12.35 -16.34
C ALA A 23 1.76 -11.93 -17.49
N MET A 24 1.81 -12.63 -18.63
CA MET A 24 0.94 -12.32 -19.77
C MET A 24 -0.48 -12.84 -19.56
N SER A 25 -0.61 -14.06 -19.02
CA SER A 25 -1.89 -14.65 -18.64
C SER A 25 -2.67 -13.74 -17.67
N ASP A 26 -2.01 -13.21 -16.63
CA ASP A 26 -2.62 -12.30 -15.65
C ASP A 26 -3.09 -10.98 -16.30
N VAL A 27 -2.35 -10.47 -17.30
CA VAL A 27 -2.75 -9.27 -18.07
C VAL A 27 -4.03 -9.54 -18.85
N TYR A 28 -4.10 -10.66 -19.59
CA TYR A 28 -5.30 -11.00 -20.36
C TYR A 28 -6.51 -11.29 -19.47
N ALA A 29 -6.32 -12.02 -18.37
CA ALA A 29 -7.33 -12.25 -17.36
C ALA A 29 -7.88 -10.92 -16.79
N THR A 30 -7.00 -9.97 -16.48
CA THR A 30 -7.40 -8.64 -15.98
C THR A 30 -8.21 -7.85 -17.02
N ILE A 31 -7.78 -7.86 -18.29
CA ILE A 31 -8.52 -7.22 -19.39
C ILE A 31 -9.91 -7.85 -19.56
N ALA A 32 -9.99 -9.18 -19.52
CA ALA A 32 -11.25 -9.91 -19.63
C ALA A 32 -12.19 -9.56 -18.47
N MET A 33 -11.69 -9.50 -17.24
CA MET A 33 -12.48 -9.07 -16.09
C MET A 33 -12.96 -7.63 -16.22
N ALA A 34 -12.13 -6.71 -16.70
CA ALA A 34 -12.54 -5.33 -16.95
C ALA A 34 -13.66 -5.24 -18.00
N LYS A 35 -13.56 -6.01 -19.09
CA LYS A 35 -14.61 -6.12 -20.12
C LYS A 35 -15.92 -6.66 -19.53
N LEU A 36 -15.84 -7.72 -18.70
CA LEU A 36 -17.00 -8.34 -18.08
C LEU A 36 -17.74 -7.35 -17.17
N VAL A 37 -17.02 -6.62 -16.31
CA VAL A 37 -17.64 -5.60 -15.44
C VAL A 37 -18.25 -4.47 -16.28
N LYS A 38 -17.57 -4.01 -17.32
CA LYS A 38 -18.10 -2.98 -18.22
C LYS A 38 -19.37 -3.43 -18.95
N GLN A 39 -19.46 -4.70 -19.35
CA GLN A 39 -20.65 -5.25 -20.00
C GLN A 39 -21.81 -5.44 -19.02
N ALA A 40 -21.55 -6.01 -17.84
CA ALA A 40 -22.59 -6.34 -16.87
C ALA A 40 -23.08 -5.12 -16.09
N GLN A 41 -22.20 -4.15 -15.80
CA GLN A 41 -22.47 -2.97 -14.97
C GLN A 41 -21.81 -1.70 -15.56
N PRO A 42 -22.21 -1.25 -16.78
CA PRO A 42 -21.55 -0.16 -17.50
C PRO A 42 -21.55 1.15 -16.71
N LYS A 43 -22.68 1.53 -16.09
CA LYS A 43 -22.78 2.76 -15.29
C LYS A 43 -21.83 2.78 -14.10
N LEU A 44 -21.70 1.65 -13.40
CA LEU A 44 -20.77 1.53 -12.28
C LEU A 44 -19.32 1.58 -12.77
N PHE A 45 -19.00 0.86 -13.85
CA PHE A 45 -17.67 0.87 -14.45
C PHE A 45 -17.25 2.29 -14.84
N ASP A 46 -18.10 3.02 -15.56
CA ASP A 46 -17.82 4.38 -16.01
C ASP A 46 -17.68 5.34 -14.82
N TYR A 47 -18.55 5.21 -13.81
CA TYR A 47 -18.45 5.98 -12.57
C TYR A 47 -17.11 5.77 -11.86
N LEU A 48 -16.73 4.51 -11.59
CA LEU A 48 -15.48 4.18 -10.92
C LEU A 48 -14.26 4.58 -11.76
N TYR A 49 -14.33 4.44 -13.08
CA TYR A 49 -13.27 4.86 -13.97
C TYR A 49 -13.01 6.37 -13.86
N GLN A 50 -14.03 7.20 -13.70
CA GLN A 50 -13.87 8.64 -13.48
C GLN A 50 -13.19 8.96 -12.14
N LEU A 51 -13.41 8.15 -11.11
CA LEU A 51 -12.81 8.32 -9.78
C LEU A 51 -11.30 8.03 -9.73
N ARG A 52 -10.69 7.53 -10.80
CA ARG A 52 -9.22 7.50 -10.92
C ARG A 52 -8.60 8.91 -10.86
N ASN A 53 -9.38 9.96 -11.15
CA ASN A 53 -8.96 11.34 -11.04
C ASN A 53 -9.17 11.85 -9.61
N LYS A 54 -8.08 12.20 -8.91
CA LYS A 54 -8.12 12.70 -7.53
C LYS A 54 -9.05 13.91 -7.32
N ARG A 55 -9.23 14.76 -8.33
CA ARG A 55 -10.14 15.92 -8.25
C ARG A 55 -11.60 15.49 -8.22
N LYS A 56 -11.97 14.42 -8.93
CA LYS A 56 -13.33 13.85 -8.91
C LYS A 56 -13.63 13.21 -7.55
N VAL A 57 -12.64 12.56 -6.95
CA VAL A 57 -12.73 12.03 -5.58
C VAL A 57 -12.90 13.17 -4.57
N ALA A 58 -12.05 14.20 -4.65
CA ALA A 58 -12.11 15.36 -3.75
C ALA A 58 -13.46 16.08 -3.79
N ALA A 59 -14.10 16.16 -4.97
CA ALA A 59 -15.41 16.79 -5.13
C ALA A 59 -16.56 16.05 -4.40
N LEU A 60 -16.37 14.80 -3.98
CA LEU A 60 -17.35 14.06 -3.16
C LEU A 60 -17.20 14.36 -1.66
N ILE A 61 -16.08 14.96 -1.26
CA ILE A 61 -15.71 15.12 0.14
C ILE A 61 -16.22 16.47 0.64
N ASP A 62 -17.20 16.42 1.52
CA ASP A 62 -17.73 17.58 2.23
C ASP A 62 -17.53 17.40 3.73
N ILE A 63 -16.42 17.96 4.21
CA ILE A 63 -15.97 17.89 5.60
C ILE A 63 -16.89 18.71 6.53
N PRO A 64 -17.22 19.99 6.25
CA PRO A 64 -18.13 20.79 7.08
C PRO A 64 -19.43 20.08 7.45
N GLU A 65 -20.13 19.52 6.47
CA GLU A 65 -21.40 18.81 6.70
C GLU A 65 -21.22 17.35 7.15
N MET A 66 -19.98 16.85 7.18
CA MET A 66 -19.66 15.44 7.37
C MET A 66 -20.48 14.54 6.44
N THR A 67 -20.65 14.94 5.17
CA THR A 67 -21.54 14.24 4.23
C THR A 67 -21.14 12.76 4.12
N PRO A 68 -22.04 11.82 4.46
CA PRO A 68 -21.70 10.40 4.48
C PRO A 68 -21.52 9.87 3.05
N LEU A 69 -20.54 8.99 2.90
CA LEU A 69 -20.19 8.34 1.64
C LEU A 69 -20.16 6.82 1.82
N VAL A 70 -20.46 6.08 0.76
CA VAL A 70 -20.09 4.67 0.66
C VAL A 70 -18.61 4.61 0.32
N HIS A 71 -17.87 3.78 1.04
CA HIS A 71 -16.48 3.47 0.71
C HIS A 71 -16.28 1.96 0.60
N VAL A 72 -15.58 1.53 -0.46
CA VAL A 72 -15.18 0.14 -0.65
C VAL A 72 -13.66 0.03 -0.53
N SER A 73 -13.18 -0.83 0.36
CA SER A 73 -11.77 -1.00 0.68
C SER A 73 -11.53 -2.35 1.37
N GLY A 74 -10.49 -3.08 0.96
CA GLY A 74 -10.10 -4.35 1.58
C GLY A 74 -9.85 -4.26 3.10
N MET A 75 -9.44 -3.10 3.62
CA MET A 75 -9.27 -2.87 5.06
C MET A 75 -10.54 -3.06 5.90
N PHE A 76 -11.73 -2.99 5.28
CA PHE A 76 -13.00 -3.22 5.97
C PHE A 76 -13.32 -4.71 6.19
N GLY A 77 -12.64 -5.60 5.47
CA GLY A 77 -12.80 -7.04 5.57
C GLY A 77 -13.88 -7.63 4.68
N ALA A 78 -13.67 -8.88 4.27
CA ALA A 78 -14.54 -9.60 3.34
C ALA A 78 -15.92 -9.93 3.94
N LEU A 79 -16.06 -9.94 5.28
CA LEU A 79 -17.32 -10.25 5.98
C LEU A 79 -18.44 -9.26 5.62
N ARG A 80 -18.11 -7.96 5.47
CA ARG A 80 -19.05 -6.92 5.01
C ARG A 80 -18.84 -6.53 3.55
N GLY A 81 -18.34 -7.47 2.74
CA GLY A 81 -18.04 -7.24 1.33
C GLY A 81 -17.11 -6.04 1.08
N ASN A 82 -16.13 -5.83 1.96
CA ASN A 82 -15.19 -4.72 1.90
C ASN A 82 -15.85 -3.33 1.88
N THR A 83 -17.08 -3.18 2.40
CA THR A 83 -17.90 -1.96 2.23
C THR A 83 -18.30 -1.38 3.58
N SER A 84 -18.34 -0.05 3.68
CA SER A 84 -18.97 0.66 4.81
C SER A 84 -19.49 2.03 4.40
N TRP A 85 -20.31 2.64 5.25
CA TRP A 85 -20.51 4.09 5.24
C TRP A 85 -19.42 4.78 6.05
N VAL A 86 -18.90 5.87 5.50
CA VAL A 86 -17.87 6.69 6.13
C VAL A 86 -18.26 8.16 6.16
N ALA A 87 -17.76 8.90 7.15
CA ALA A 87 -17.90 10.34 7.23
C ALA A 87 -16.51 11.01 7.20
N PRO A 88 -16.30 12.05 6.37
CA PRO A 88 -15.05 12.80 6.35
C PRO A 88 -14.96 13.71 7.59
N LEU A 89 -13.87 13.58 8.34
CA LEU A 89 -13.64 14.38 9.55
C LEU A 89 -12.74 15.57 9.30
N ALA A 90 -11.61 15.38 8.61
CA ALA A 90 -10.65 16.44 8.29
C ALA A 90 -9.70 16.00 7.17
N TRP A 91 -9.03 16.96 6.52
CA TRP A 91 -7.86 16.66 5.71
C TRP A 91 -6.68 16.26 6.62
N HIS A 92 -5.81 15.38 6.14
CA HIS A 92 -4.60 15.06 6.87
C HIS A 92 -3.70 16.31 6.96
N PRO A 93 -3.06 16.58 8.12
CA PRO A 93 -2.24 17.77 8.32
C PRO A 93 -1.06 17.87 7.34
N ASP A 94 -0.29 16.78 7.16
CA ASP A 94 0.90 16.81 6.27
C ASP A 94 0.67 16.26 4.85
N ASN A 95 -0.25 15.30 4.68
CA ASN A 95 -0.48 14.64 3.39
C ASN A 95 -1.70 15.23 2.66
N ASN A 96 -1.44 16.16 1.75
CA ASN A 96 -2.45 16.84 0.93
C ASN A 96 -3.33 15.92 0.05
N ASN A 97 -2.98 14.64 -0.10
CA ASN A 97 -3.81 13.68 -0.83
C ASN A 97 -4.62 12.76 0.09
N ALA A 98 -4.54 12.91 1.42
CA ALA A 98 -5.22 12.05 2.39
C ALA A 98 -6.31 12.80 3.16
N VAL A 99 -7.47 12.14 3.32
CA VAL A 99 -8.57 12.59 4.17
C VAL A 99 -8.77 11.59 5.29
N ILE A 100 -8.99 12.08 6.50
CA ILE A 100 -9.32 11.29 7.69
C ILE A 100 -10.82 11.00 7.64
N MET A 101 -11.16 9.72 7.59
CA MET A 101 -12.53 9.22 7.47
C MET A 101 -12.87 8.39 8.70
N CYS A 102 -14.06 8.58 9.23
CA CYS A 102 -14.62 7.74 10.29
C CYS A 102 -15.47 6.61 9.67
N ASP A 103 -15.26 5.37 10.08
CA ASP A 103 -16.10 4.23 9.74
C ASP A 103 -17.37 4.26 10.60
N LEU A 104 -18.50 4.65 10.00
CA LEU A 104 -19.77 4.83 10.71
C LEU A 104 -20.36 3.51 11.23
N ALA A 105 -19.92 2.36 10.72
CA ALA A 105 -20.33 1.05 11.23
C ALA A 105 -19.51 0.62 12.46
N GLY A 106 -18.43 1.35 12.78
CA GLY A 106 -17.54 1.05 13.89
C GLY A 106 -18.13 1.37 15.26
N ASP A 107 -17.41 0.94 16.29
CA ASP A 107 -17.66 1.37 17.66
C ASP A 107 -17.05 2.77 17.88
N MET A 108 -17.89 3.71 18.30
CA MET A 108 -17.46 5.10 18.55
C MET A 108 -16.84 5.29 19.93
N THR A 109 -16.98 4.31 20.84
CA THR A 109 -16.49 4.38 22.23
C THR A 109 -15.03 4.86 22.33
N PRO A 110 -14.07 4.33 21.54
CA PRO A 110 -12.69 4.83 21.56
C PRO A 110 -12.60 6.32 21.23
N LEU A 111 -13.36 6.80 20.24
CA LEU A 111 -13.38 8.22 19.85
C LEU A 111 -14.05 9.12 20.88
N LEU A 112 -14.88 8.58 21.78
CA LEU A 112 -15.57 9.37 22.80
C LEU A 112 -14.78 9.45 24.10
N GLU A 113 -14.16 8.34 24.50
CA GLU A 113 -13.60 8.15 25.85
C GLU A 113 -12.09 8.36 25.90
N LEU A 114 -11.36 7.95 24.86
CA LEU A 114 -9.89 7.96 24.88
C LEU A 114 -9.33 9.32 24.45
N ASP A 115 -8.20 9.70 25.04
CA ASP A 115 -7.39 10.85 24.62
C ASP A 115 -6.63 10.59 23.31
N ALA A 116 -6.00 11.62 22.75
CA ALA A 116 -5.33 11.53 21.46
C ALA A 116 -4.12 10.57 21.46
N ASP A 117 -3.37 10.47 22.55
CA ASP A 117 -2.17 9.61 22.62
C ASP A 117 -2.57 8.14 22.70
N THR A 118 -3.55 7.81 23.54
CA THR A 118 -4.09 6.44 23.65
C THR A 118 -4.78 6.01 22.35
N LEU A 119 -5.57 6.90 21.72
CA LEU A 119 -6.18 6.65 20.41
C LEU A 119 -5.13 6.37 19.34
N ARG A 120 -4.05 7.15 19.32
CA ARG A 120 -2.95 6.98 18.38
C ARG A 120 -2.28 5.62 18.56
N GLN A 121 -2.00 5.21 19.80
CA GLN A 121 -1.45 3.89 20.08
C GLN A 121 -2.38 2.80 19.54
N HIS A 122 -3.68 2.84 19.89
CA HIS A 122 -4.65 1.84 19.43
C HIS A 122 -4.81 1.81 17.90
N LEU A 123 -4.70 2.97 17.22
CA LEU A 123 -4.79 3.06 15.77
C LEU A 123 -3.65 2.30 15.06
N TYR A 124 -2.46 2.24 15.68
CA TYR A 124 -1.28 1.57 15.12
C TYR A 124 -1.01 0.18 15.71
N THR A 125 -1.78 -0.25 16.70
CA THR A 125 -1.75 -1.61 17.24
C THR A 125 -2.60 -2.54 16.37
N ARG A 126 -2.11 -3.75 16.09
CA ARG A 126 -2.91 -4.74 15.35
C ARG A 126 -4.09 -5.16 16.22
N ARG A 127 -5.22 -5.48 15.58
CA ARG A 127 -6.45 -5.85 16.28
C ARG A 127 -6.25 -6.97 17.32
N ASP A 128 -5.45 -7.96 17.00
CA ASP A 128 -5.21 -9.12 17.87
C ASP A 128 -4.23 -8.81 19.03
N ASP A 129 -3.56 -7.66 18.97
CA ASP A 129 -2.63 -7.17 20.00
C ASP A 129 -3.27 -6.04 20.86
N LEU A 130 -4.55 -5.72 20.62
CA LEU A 130 -5.27 -4.74 21.43
C LEU A 130 -5.61 -5.31 22.82
N PRO A 131 -5.68 -4.47 23.87
CA PRO A 131 -6.10 -4.92 25.20
C PRO A 131 -7.47 -5.62 25.18
N ASP A 132 -7.67 -6.59 26.06
CA ASP A 132 -8.93 -7.32 26.16
C ASP A 132 -10.11 -6.37 26.36
N GLY A 133 -11.14 -6.52 25.52
CA GLY A 133 -12.33 -5.65 25.52
C GLY A 133 -12.15 -4.30 24.83
N ALA A 134 -10.95 -3.95 24.35
CA ALA A 134 -10.73 -2.72 23.59
C ALA A 134 -11.23 -2.86 22.15
N SER A 135 -12.04 -1.89 21.71
CA SER A 135 -12.47 -1.78 20.32
C SER A 135 -11.40 -1.10 19.45
N PRO A 136 -11.20 -1.55 18.19
CA PRO A 136 -10.38 -0.83 17.22
C PRO A 136 -10.90 0.59 16.99
N VAL A 137 -9.98 1.54 16.80
CA VAL A 137 -10.33 2.92 16.49
C VAL A 137 -11.01 2.97 15.11
N PRO A 138 -12.24 3.52 14.98
CA PRO A 138 -13.00 3.51 13.72
C PRO A 138 -12.52 4.61 12.76
N LEU A 139 -11.21 4.83 12.64
CA LEU A 139 -10.62 5.83 11.76
C LEU A 139 -9.78 5.17 10.68
N LYS A 140 -9.76 5.82 9.51
CA LYS A 140 -8.86 5.45 8.42
C LYS A 140 -8.50 6.65 7.57
N LEU A 141 -7.38 6.53 6.86
CA LEU A 141 -7.04 7.45 5.78
C LEU A 141 -7.61 6.95 4.45
N VAL A 142 -8.21 7.87 3.70
CA VAL A 142 -8.53 7.65 2.29
C VAL A 142 -7.61 8.53 1.45
N HIS A 143 -6.78 7.89 0.63
CA HIS A 143 -5.83 8.57 -0.25
C HIS A 143 -6.47 8.84 -1.61
N THR A 144 -6.80 10.09 -1.90
CA THR A 144 -7.44 10.55 -3.15
C THR A 144 -6.63 10.23 -4.41
N ASN A 145 -5.32 10.06 -4.30
CA ASN A 145 -4.41 9.72 -5.40
C ASN A 145 -4.15 8.21 -5.56
N LYS A 146 -4.83 7.34 -4.79
CA LYS A 146 -4.71 5.88 -4.88
C LYS A 146 -6.00 5.20 -5.38
N CYS A 147 -6.74 5.89 -6.25
CA CYS A 147 -8.00 5.42 -6.84
C CYS A 147 -9.01 4.83 -5.83
N PRO A 148 -9.33 5.54 -4.72
CA PRO A 148 -10.25 5.01 -3.73
C PRO A 148 -11.68 4.97 -4.27
N VAL A 149 -12.40 3.89 -3.96
CA VAL A 149 -13.82 3.78 -4.33
C VAL A 149 -14.65 4.54 -3.32
N LEU A 150 -15.18 5.70 -3.72
CA LEU A 150 -16.16 6.48 -2.94
C LEU A 150 -17.44 6.65 -3.76
N ALA A 151 -18.60 6.67 -3.11
CA ALA A 151 -19.86 7.02 -3.74
C ALA A 151 -20.80 7.75 -2.75
N PRO A 152 -21.80 8.51 -3.23
CA PRO A 152 -22.82 9.08 -2.36
C PRO A 152 -23.49 8.01 -1.49
N ALA A 153 -23.85 8.32 -0.24
CA ALA A 153 -24.47 7.36 0.69
C ALA A 153 -25.64 6.57 0.07
N LYS A 154 -26.47 7.24 -0.75
CA LYS A 154 -27.64 6.65 -1.44
C LYS A 154 -27.30 5.52 -2.42
N THR A 155 -26.04 5.37 -2.83
CA THR A 155 -25.60 4.29 -3.71
C THR A 155 -25.69 2.92 -3.00
N LEU A 156 -25.59 2.88 -1.67
CA LEU A 156 -25.83 1.66 -0.89
C LEU A 156 -27.32 1.58 -0.52
N LEU A 157 -28.07 0.82 -1.32
CA LEU A 157 -29.49 0.55 -1.08
C LEU A 157 -29.71 -0.27 0.20
N LYS A 158 -30.91 -0.18 0.79
CA LYS A 158 -31.27 -0.88 2.04
C LYS A 158 -31.01 -2.40 1.95
N GLU A 159 -31.54 -3.04 0.91
CA GLU A 159 -31.36 -4.46 0.62
C GLU A 159 -29.87 -4.88 0.51
N ASN A 160 -29.02 -4.01 -0.04
CA ASN A 160 -27.59 -4.29 -0.17
C ASN A 160 -26.86 -4.11 1.16
N ALA A 161 -27.27 -3.15 1.98
CA ALA A 161 -26.74 -3.01 3.33
C ALA A 161 -27.10 -4.23 4.19
N GLU A 162 -28.35 -4.69 4.13
CA GLU A 162 -28.82 -5.90 4.82
C GLU A 162 -28.02 -7.14 4.35
N ARG A 163 -27.87 -7.34 3.04
CA ARG A 163 -27.06 -8.43 2.47
C ARG A 163 -25.61 -8.41 2.93
N LEU A 164 -25.04 -7.23 3.19
CA LEU A 164 -23.66 -7.04 3.63
C LEU A 164 -23.51 -6.97 5.16
N GLY A 165 -24.61 -7.07 5.92
CA GLY A 165 -24.58 -6.95 7.38
C GLY A 165 -24.22 -5.55 7.88
N ILE A 166 -24.54 -4.50 7.11
CA ILE A 166 -24.27 -3.10 7.46
C ILE A 166 -25.54 -2.50 8.07
N ASP A 167 -25.51 -2.20 9.37
CA ASP A 167 -26.60 -1.54 10.07
C ASP A 167 -26.62 -0.03 9.74
N ARG A 168 -27.58 0.35 8.89
CA ARG A 168 -27.75 1.75 8.44
C ARG A 168 -28.25 2.66 9.55
N GLU A 169 -29.07 2.17 10.47
CA GLU A 169 -29.62 2.98 11.56
C GLU A 169 -28.51 3.32 12.55
N ARG A 170 -27.68 2.33 12.91
CA ARG A 170 -26.47 2.55 13.71
C ARG A 170 -25.51 3.54 13.05
N CYS A 171 -25.28 3.42 11.75
CA CYS A 171 -24.42 4.37 11.03
C CYS A 171 -24.96 5.81 11.07
N LEU A 172 -26.28 5.98 10.95
CA LEU A 172 -26.93 7.30 11.04
C LEU A 172 -26.86 7.86 12.48
N ALA A 173 -27.07 7.02 13.50
CA ALA A 173 -26.92 7.41 14.89
C ALA A 173 -25.48 7.86 15.19
N ASN A 174 -24.48 7.10 14.72
CA ASN A 174 -23.07 7.46 14.84
C ASN A 174 -22.74 8.78 14.10
N LEU A 175 -23.32 9.01 12.92
CA LEU A 175 -23.15 10.28 12.21
C LEU A 175 -23.73 11.47 12.99
N GLN A 176 -24.92 11.31 13.58
CA GLN A 176 -25.52 12.34 14.44
C GLN A 176 -24.64 12.62 15.66
N LEU A 177 -24.12 11.57 16.30
CA LEU A 177 -23.20 11.69 17.43
C LEU A 177 -21.93 12.47 17.06
N LEU A 178 -21.30 12.16 15.92
CA LEU A 178 -20.11 12.88 15.43
C LEU A 178 -20.41 14.37 15.19
N ARG A 179 -21.57 14.69 14.63
CA ARG A 179 -22.00 16.09 14.39
C ARG A 179 -22.24 16.86 15.69
N GLN A 180 -22.65 16.18 16.75
CA GLN A 180 -22.83 16.78 18.07
C GLN A 180 -21.52 16.94 18.86
N ARG A 181 -20.43 16.34 18.38
CA ARG A 181 -19.12 16.28 19.06
C ARG A 181 -18.01 16.87 18.18
N PRO A 182 -17.99 18.20 17.96
CA PRO A 182 -16.99 18.86 17.13
C PRO A 182 -15.57 18.70 17.68
N ASP A 183 -15.42 18.47 18.99
CA ASP A 183 -14.16 18.16 19.67
C ASP A 183 -13.46 16.91 19.10
N ILE A 184 -14.22 15.95 18.56
CA ILE A 184 -13.64 14.77 17.90
C ILE A 184 -12.83 15.18 16.67
N ARG A 185 -13.23 16.22 15.92
CA ARG A 185 -12.46 16.67 14.76
C ARG A 185 -11.06 17.14 15.16
N GLU A 186 -10.97 17.97 16.20
CA GLU A 186 -9.69 18.49 16.70
C GLU A 186 -8.80 17.35 17.19
N LYS A 187 -9.40 16.41 17.94
CA LYS A 187 -8.73 15.22 18.43
C LYS A 187 -8.16 14.36 17.29
N VAL A 188 -8.93 14.10 16.22
CA VAL A 188 -8.41 13.30 15.11
C VAL A 188 -7.31 14.00 14.34
N VAL A 189 -7.38 15.32 14.14
CA VAL A 189 -6.29 16.07 13.51
C VAL A 189 -5.01 15.97 14.33
N ALA A 190 -5.11 16.11 15.66
CA ALA A 190 -3.96 15.98 16.57
C ALA A 190 -3.32 14.58 16.51
N ILE A 191 -4.12 13.51 16.40
CA ILE A 191 -3.63 12.12 16.26
C ILE A 191 -2.69 11.99 15.05
N PHE A 192 -3.09 12.56 13.91
CA PHE A 192 -2.32 12.44 12.66
C PHE A 192 -1.20 13.49 12.53
N ALA A 193 -1.30 14.65 13.20
CA ALA A 193 -0.25 15.67 13.21
C ALA A 193 0.96 15.24 14.06
N ASN A 194 0.68 14.57 15.18
CA ASN A 194 1.71 14.13 16.12
C ASN A 194 2.08 12.66 15.94
N ALA A 195 1.75 12.03 14.81
CA ALA A 195 2.16 10.66 14.54
C ALA A 195 3.68 10.54 14.70
N ALA A 196 4.16 9.54 15.44
CA ALA A 196 5.59 9.36 15.66
C ALA A 196 6.29 9.33 14.29
N PRO A 197 7.39 10.09 14.10
CA PRO A 197 8.08 10.10 12.83
C PRO A 197 8.45 8.67 12.48
N PHE A 198 7.99 8.21 11.32
CA PHE A 198 8.48 6.98 10.73
C PHE A 198 10.00 7.07 10.71
N THR A 199 10.69 6.19 11.44
CA THR A 199 12.15 6.14 11.40
C THR A 199 12.55 5.79 9.97
N PRO A 200 13.10 6.75 9.19
CA PRO A 200 13.37 6.49 7.79
C PRO A 200 14.42 5.38 7.70
N PRO A 201 14.31 4.46 6.72
CA PRO A 201 15.36 3.49 6.45
C PRO A 201 16.68 4.22 6.27
N THR A 202 17.74 3.74 6.93
CA THR A 202 19.09 4.27 6.71
C THR A 202 19.59 3.98 5.30
N ASP A 203 19.10 2.89 4.71
CA ASP A 203 19.46 2.45 3.37
C ASP A 203 18.75 3.26 2.27
N VAL A 204 19.51 3.80 1.33
CA VAL A 204 19.01 4.61 0.21
C VAL A 204 17.94 3.92 -0.63
N ASP A 205 17.99 2.59 -0.78
CA ASP A 205 16.98 1.82 -1.53
C ASP A 205 15.59 1.87 -0.84
N GLY A 206 15.54 2.14 0.47
CA GLY A 206 14.29 2.32 1.23
C GLY A 206 13.81 3.77 1.34
N ARG A 207 14.59 4.75 0.85
CA ARG A 207 14.37 6.20 1.04
C ARG A 207 13.60 6.86 -0.10
N LEU A 208 12.76 6.12 -0.82
CA LEU A 208 11.97 6.65 -1.94
C LEU A 208 11.02 7.78 -1.51
N TYR A 209 10.45 7.67 -0.31
CA TYR A 209 9.43 8.60 0.19
C TYR A 209 9.99 9.73 1.08
N ASP A 210 11.31 9.88 1.19
CA ASP A 210 11.99 10.94 1.96
C ASP A 210 11.84 12.34 1.37
N GLY A 211 11.14 12.47 0.24
CA GLY A 211 10.89 13.75 -0.42
C GLY A 211 11.12 13.68 -1.92
N PHE A 212 10.58 14.67 -2.61
CA PHE A 212 10.76 14.84 -4.05
C PHE A 212 12.13 15.48 -4.34
N PHE A 213 12.78 15.02 -5.42
CA PHE A 213 14.00 15.65 -5.92
C PHE A 213 13.75 17.08 -6.41
N SER A 214 14.77 17.93 -6.40
CA SER A 214 14.70 19.28 -6.97
C SER A 214 14.65 19.25 -8.50
N ASP A 215 14.29 20.37 -9.15
CA ASP A 215 14.38 20.48 -10.62
C ASP A 215 15.81 20.31 -11.14
N ALA A 216 16.79 20.84 -10.41
CA ALA A 216 18.21 20.68 -10.73
C ALA A 216 18.64 19.21 -10.68
N ASP A 217 18.27 18.49 -9.61
CA ASP A 217 18.55 17.06 -9.48
C ASP A 217 17.85 16.23 -10.56
N ARG A 218 16.61 16.59 -10.94
CA ARG A 218 15.90 15.96 -12.06
C ARG A 218 16.63 16.14 -13.39
N ALA A 219 17.16 17.33 -13.64
CA ALA A 219 17.96 17.60 -14.83
C ALA A 219 19.27 16.77 -14.81
N ALA A 220 19.95 16.70 -13.66
CA ALA A 220 21.15 15.87 -13.49
C ALA A 220 20.86 14.38 -13.73
N MET A 221 19.76 13.84 -13.17
CA MET A 221 19.33 12.46 -13.44
C MET A 221 19.04 12.20 -14.91
N LYS A 222 18.49 13.17 -15.63
CA LYS A 222 18.27 13.05 -17.09
C LYS A 222 19.59 12.98 -17.85
N ILE A 223 20.58 13.78 -17.48
CA ILE A 223 21.93 13.73 -18.07
C ILE A 223 22.54 12.33 -17.85
N ILE A 224 22.44 11.79 -16.63
CA ILE A 224 22.91 10.42 -16.32
C ILE A 224 22.24 9.39 -17.23
N GLN A 225 20.90 9.42 -17.35
CA GLN A 225 20.14 8.47 -18.17
C GLN A 225 20.47 8.55 -19.65
N GLN A 226 20.94 9.70 -20.14
CA GLN A 226 21.32 9.92 -21.54
C GLN A 226 22.81 9.69 -21.80
N THR A 227 23.61 9.55 -20.75
CA THR A 227 25.05 9.33 -20.86
C THR A 227 25.35 7.84 -20.98
N ARG A 228 26.27 7.48 -21.87
CA ARG A 228 26.69 6.10 -22.03
C ARG A 228 27.39 5.59 -20.77
N PRO A 229 27.21 4.32 -20.37
CA PRO A 229 27.78 3.76 -19.14
C PRO A 229 29.28 4.01 -18.97
N GLU A 230 30.05 3.86 -20.06
CA GLU A 230 31.50 4.08 -20.08
C GLU A 230 31.93 5.51 -19.74
N ASN A 231 31.04 6.49 -19.95
CA ASN A 231 31.29 7.90 -19.68
C ASN A 231 30.73 8.36 -18.32
N LEU A 232 29.93 7.54 -17.65
CA LEU A 232 29.37 7.87 -16.34
C LEU A 232 30.43 8.17 -15.25
N PRO A 233 31.58 7.46 -15.18
CA PRO A 233 32.61 7.78 -14.19
C PRO A 233 33.23 9.17 -14.38
N ALA A 234 33.24 9.69 -15.62
CA ALA A 234 33.80 10.99 -15.96
C ALA A 234 32.82 12.16 -15.74
N LEU A 235 31.54 11.88 -15.47
CA LEU A 235 30.56 12.92 -15.20
C LEU A 235 30.82 13.58 -13.85
N SER A 236 31.15 14.87 -13.88
CA SER A 236 31.22 15.71 -12.69
C SER A 236 29.86 16.39 -12.48
N LEU A 237 28.98 15.75 -11.73
CA LEU A 237 27.66 16.28 -11.36
C LEU A 237 27.64 16.67 -9.89
N THR A 238 26.98 17.79 -9.58
CA THR A 238 26.69 18.20 -8.20
C THR A 238 25.22 17.91 -7.91
N PHE A 239 24.95 17.21 -6.82
CA PHE A 239 23.59 16.89 -6.38
C PHE A 239 23.23 17.72 -5.16
N ASN A 240 21.98 18.18 -5.11
CA ASN A 240 21.44 18.80 -3.90
C ASN A 240 20.96 17.73 -2.92
N ASP A 241 20.45 16.61 -3.43
CA ASP A 241 19.92 15.50 -2.64
C ASP A 241 21.00 14.47 -2.30
N ASN A 242 21.20 14.21 -1.00
CA ASN A 242 22.22 13.29 -0.50
C ASN A 242 22.03 11.82 -0.90
N ARG A 243 20.85 11.44 -1.42
CA ARG A 243 20.58 10.08 -1.89
C ARG A 243 21.27 9.79 -3.22
N LEU A 244 21.45 10.81 -4.07
CA LEU A 244 21.80 10.61 -5.48
C LEU A 244 23.19 10.03 -5.72
N GLU A 245 24.19 10.41 -4.93
CA GLU A 245 25.54 9.84 -5.06
C GLU A 245 25.54 8.34 -4.82
N THR A 246 24.87 7.89 -3.75
CA THR A 246 24.79 6.46 -3.43
C THR A 246 23.92 5.72 -4.44
N LEU A 247 22.82 6.31 -4.89
CA LEU A 247 21.98 5.74 -5.95
C LEU A 247 22.75 5.56 -7.26
N LEU A 248 23.51 6.56 -7.70
CA LEU A 248 24.32 6.49 -8.93
C LEU A 248 25.40 5.42 -8.82
N PHE A 249 26.12 5.37 -7.69
CA PHE A 249 27.12 4.33 -7.44
C PHE A 249 26.49 2.93 -7.52
N ARG A 250 25.37 2.68 -6.82
CA ARG A 250 24.69 1.37 -6.84
C ARG A 250 24.09 1.05 -8.21
N PHE A 251 23.57 2.04 -8.92
CA PHE A 251 23.08 1.88 -10.29
C PHE A 251 24.21 1.39 -11.21
N ARG A 252 25.37 2.04 -11.19
CA ARG A 252 26.55 1.62 -11.95
C ARG A 252 27.03 0.24 -11.53
N ALA A 253 27.19 -0.01 -10.23
CA ALA A 253 27.71 -1.27 -9.73
C ALA A 253 26.80 -2.49 -10.03
N ARG A 254 25.48 -2.29 -10.04
CA ARG A 254 24.50 -3.35 -10.35
C ARG A 254 24.40 -3.64 -11.86
N ASN A 255 24.41 -2.61 -12.69
CA ASN A 255 24.08 -2.73 -14.12
C ASN A 255 25.31 -2.73 -15.03
N TYR A 256 26.40 -2.07 -14.62
CA TYR A 256 27.61 -1.85 -15.41
C TYR A 256 28.88 -2.08 -14.56
N PRO A 257 29.03 -3.26 -13.91
CA PRO A 257 30.14 -3.51 -12.97
C PRO A 257 31.53 -3.38 -13.61
N SER A 258 31.65 -3.58 -14.93
CA SER A 258 32.89 -3.38 -15.69
C SER A 258 33.36 -1.92 -15.78
N THR A 259 32.49 -0.96 -15.42
CA THR A 259 32.83 0.47 -15.40
C THR A 259 33.39 0.94 -14.07
N LEU A 260 33.49 0.05 -13.07
CA LEU A 260 33.99 0.37 -11.75
C LEU A 260 35.52 0.28 -11.70
N ASP A 261 36.16 1.29 -11.09
CA ASP A 261 37.59 1.21 -10.77
C ASP A 261 37.88 0.31 -9.54
N ASP A 262 39.15 0.07 -9.23
CA ASP A 262 39.56 -0.81 -8.13
C ASP A 262 39.05 -0.34 -6.75
N SER A 263 38.88 0.96 -6.54
CA SER A 263 38.34 1.51 -5.29
C SER A 263 36.83 1.27 -5.20
N GLU A 264 36.13 1.48 -6.31
CA GLU A 264 34.70 1.28 -6.44
C GLU A 264 34.32 -0.19 -6.33
N GLN A 265 35.12 -1.09 -6.91
CA GLN A 265 34.95 -2.54 -6.79
C GLN A 265 35.11 -2.99 -5.34
N ARG A 266 36.12 -2.49 -4.61
CA ARG A 266 36.28 -2.78 -3.16
C ARG A 266 35.12 -2.25 -2.33
N ARG A 267 34.65 -1.03 -2.62
CA ARG A 267 33.45 -0.46 -1.98
C ARG A 267 32.22 -1.32 -2.25
N TRP A 268 32.05 -1.82 -3.47
CA TRP A 268 30.93 -2.68 -3.85
C TRP A 268 31.01 -4.06 -3.18
N LEU A 269 32.20 -4.64 -3.10
CA LEU A 269 32.43 -5.90 -2.37
C LEU A 269 32.04 -5.77 -0.90
N ALA A 270 32.49 -4.71 -0.22
CA ALA A 270 32.14 -4.45 1.17
C ALA A 270 30.61 -4.30 1.35
N HIS A 271 29.94 -3.57 0.44
CA HIS A 271 28.48 -3.48 0.44
C HIS A 271 27.80 -4.84 0.27
N ARG A 272 28.28 -5.68 -0.66
CA ARG A 272 27.75 -7.04 -0.86
C ARG A 272 27.91 -7.90 0.40
N GLN A 273 29.07 -7.86 1.05
CA GLN A 273 29.34 -8.62 2.29
C GLN A 273 28.42 -8.18 3.44
N GLU A 274 28.16 -6.88 3.57
CA GLU A 274 27.20 -6.36 4.55
C GLU A 274 25.77 -6.84 4.24
N LYS A 275 25.37 -6.81 2.96
CA LYS A 275 24.02 -7.23 2.54
C LYS A 275 23.79 -8.72 2.64
N LEU A 276 24.82 -9.51 2.35
CA LEU A 276 24.87 -10.96 2.40
C LEU A 276 25.69 -11.39 3.63
N SER A 277 25.37 -10.85 4.81
CA SER A 277 26.07 -11.22 6.04
C SER A 277 25.85 -12.72 6.36
N PRO A 278 26.79 -13.37 7.07
CA PRO A 278 26.64 -14.78 7.46
C PRO A 278 25.31 -15.09 8.15
N GLU A 279 24.83 -14.19 9.01
CA GLU A 279 23.56 -14.33 9.72
C GLU A 279 22.36 -14.32 8.76
N ARG A 280 22.36 -13.44 7.76
CA ARG A 280 21.29 -13.37 6.75
C ARG A 280 21.28 -14.59 5.86
N ILE A 281 22.46 -15.04 5.43
CA ILE A 281 22.60 -16.26 4.62
C ILE A 281 22.10 -17.47 5.43
N GLN A 282 22.51 -17.59 6.69
CA GLN A 282 22.05 -18.66 7.56
C GLN A 282 20.51 -18.65 7.71
N GLN A 283 19.90 -17.49 7.97
CA GLN A 283 18.45 -17.36 8.04
C GLN A 283 17.75 -17.73 6.71
N TYR A 284 18.34 -17.35 5.58
CA TYR A 284 17.84 -17.69 4.26
C TYR A 284 17.87 -19.21 4.00
N VAL A 285 18.99 -19.87 4.31
CA VAL A 285 19.14 -21.34 4.17
C VAL A 285 18.18 -22.08 5.09
N LEU A 286 18.10 -21.70 6.37
CA LEU A 286 17.15 -22.30 7.32
C LEU A 286 15.70 -22.15 6.82
N LYS A 287 15.37 -21.03 6.18
CA LYS A 287 14.03 -20.83 5.62
C LYS A 287 13.76 -21.76 4.44
N ILE A 288 14.76 -21.99 3.57
CA ILE A 288 14.67 -22.95 2.47
C ILE A 288 14.43 -24.36 3.02
N GLU A 289 15.20 -24.78 4.02
CA GLU A 289 15.05 -26.11 4.65
C GLU A 289 13.66 -26.31 5.26
N GLN A 290 13.17 -25.32 6.02
CA GLN A 290 11.81 -25.34 6.56
C GLN A 290 10.75 -25.48 5.47
N LEU A 291 10.89 -24.72 4.37
CA LEU A 291 9.95 -24.78 3.26
C LEU A 291 10.04 -26.10 2.49
N ALA A 292 11.22 -26.71 2.42
CA ALA A 292 11.40 -28.01 1.80
C ALA A 292 10.69 -29.11 2.59
N GLU A 293 10.76 -29.09 3.92
CA GLU A 293 10.02 -30.06 4.75
C GLU A 293 8.50 -29.88 4.62
N ILE A 294 8.03 -28.63 4.65
CA ILE A 294 6.59 -28.33 4.48
C ILE A 294 6.06 -28.79 3.11
N ASN A 295 6.89 -28.72 2.06
CA ASN A 295 6.50 -29.04 0.69
C ASN A 295 7.14 -30.35 0.19
N ARG A 296 7.46 -31.28 1.09
CA ARG A 296 8.18 -32.54 0.78
C ARG A 296 7.53 -33.43 -0.28
N GLU A 297 6.22 -33.29 -0.49
CA GLU A 297 5.45 -34.05 -1.50
C GLU A 297 5.28 -33.30 -2.82
N ASP A 298 5.68 -32.02 -2.90
CA ASP A 298 5.53 -31.17 -4.06
C ASP A 298 6.87 -31.07 -4.83
N ALA A 299 7.04 -31.94 -5.81
CA ALA A 299 8.28 -32.07 -6.58
C ALA A 299 8.69 -30.77 -7.29
N GLU A 300 7.72 -29.97 -7.75
CA GLU A 300 7.98 -28.70 -8.43
C GLU A 300 8.55 -27.67 -7.44
N LYS A 301 7.90 -27.50 -6.29
CA LYS A 301 8.40 -26.60 -5.24
C LYS A 301 9.77 -27.03 -4.71
N LEU A 302 10.00 -28.33 -4.55
CA LEU A 302 11.31 -28.84 -4.15
C LEU A 302 12.39 -28.53 -5.20
N ALA A 303 12.07 -28.60 -6.50
CA ALA A 303 13.00 -28.21 -7.55
C ALA A 303 13.34 -26.72 -7.48
N LEU A 304 12.35 -25.84 -7.25
CA LEU A 304 12.56 -24.40 -7.07
C LEU A 304 13.42 -24.10 -5.83
N LEU A 305 13.15 -24.75 -4.70
CA LEU A 305 13.93 -24.57 -3.47
C LEU A 305 15.40 -24.99 -3.65
N LYS A 306 15.66 -26.07 -4.40
CA LYS A 306 17.03 -26.46 -4.77
C LYS A 306 17.72 -25.41 -5.65
N GLN A 307 17.00 -24.80 -6.60
CA GLN A 307 17.54 -23.71 -7.43
C GLN A 307 17.87 -22.48 -6.58
N LEU A 308 17.00 -22.11 -5.63
CA LEU A 308 17.25 -21.00 -4.71
C LEU A 308 18.47 -21.23 -3.82
N PHE A 309 18.68 -22.47 -3.36
CA PHE A 309 19.88 -22.84 -2.60
C PHE A 309 21.14 -22.71 -3.46
N LYS A 310 21.14 -23.32 -4.66
CA LYS A 310 22.28 -23.25 -5.59
C LYS A 310 22.65 -21.81 -5.94
N TYR A 311 21.66 -20.95 -6.19
CA TYR A 311 21.90 -19.53 -6.47
C TYR A 311 22.52 -18.80 -5.27
N ALA A 312 22.16 -19.15 -4.04
CA ALA A 312 22.80 -18.59 -2.85
C ALA A 312 24.27 -19.02 -2.73
N GLU A 313 24.59 -20.29 -3.05
CA GLU A 313 25.98 -20.75 -3.10
C GLU A 313 26.80 -19.98 -4.14
N GLU A 314 26.26 -19.78 -5.34
CA GLU A 314 26.90 -19.02 -6.43
C GLU A 314 27.11 -17.53 -6.10
N LEU A 315 26.26 -16.93 -5.25
CA LEU A 315 26.37 -15.52 -4.87
C LEU A 315 27.42 -15.24 -3.79
N VAL A 316 27.69 -16.24 -2.94
CA VAL A 316 28.54 -16.13 -1.74
C VAL A 316 29.93 -16.75 -1.99
N GLY A 317 30.02 -17.80 -2.82
CA GLY A 317 31.27 -18.37 -3.29
C GLY A 317 32.03 -17.45 -4.23
#